data_AF-A0A964XD69-F1
#
_entry.id   AF-A0A964XD69-F1
#
_cell.length_a   1.000
_cell.length_b   1.000
_cell.length_c   1.000
_cell.angle_alpha   90.00
_cell.angle_beta   90.00
_cell.angle_gamma   90.00
#
_symmetry.space_group_name_H-M   'P 1'
#
loop_
_entity.id
_entity.type
_entity.pdbx_description
1 polymer ?
#
loop_
_entity_poly.entity_id
_entity_poly.type
_entity_poly.pdbx_seq_one_letter_code
_entity_poly.pdbx_strand_id
1 'polypeptide(L)'
;TLMYLGAAGNTLANENFRYTRVFDCGDKAVLEFESEMDGIEVNGIDMIEWDEDGLITDFKVMVRPLKAIQTVHAAMKAMLEQMKDEAGA
;
A
#
# COMPACT_ATOMS: atom_id res chain seq x y z
N THR A 1 -12.28 -3.10 0.02
CA THR A 1 -11.21 -2.19 -0.42
C THR A 1 -10.37 -1.71 0.75
N LEU A 2 -10.95 -1.24 1.87
CA LEU A 2 -10.20 -0.87 3.09
C LEU A 2 -9.30 -1.99 3.66
N MET A 3 -9.79 -3.23 3.77
CA MET A 3 -8.94 -4.37 4.21
C MET A 3 -7.81 -4.68 3.22
N TYR A 4 -8.04 -4.44 1.93
CA TYR A 4 -7.00 -4.60 0.90
C TYR A 4 -5.90 -3.55 1.12
N LEU A 5 -6.27 -2.31 1.40
CA LEU A 5 -5.30 -1.25 1.66
C LEU A 5 -4.52 -1.45 2.97
N GLY A 6 -5.20 -1.84 4.06
CA GLY A 6 -4.53 -2.20 5.31
C GLY A 6 -3.56 -3.36 5.13
N ALA A 7 -3.91 -4.31 4.26
CA ALA A 7 -3.04 -5.41 3.90
C ALA A 7 -1.80 -4.97 3.10
N ALA A 8 -1.96 -4.03 2.16
CA ALA A 8 -0.82 -3.45 1.44
C ALA A 8 0.12 -2.73 2.41
N GLY A 9 -0.42 -1.94 3.34
CA GLY A 9 0.35 -1.23 4.36
C GLY A 9 1.21 -2.18 5.19
N ASN A 10 0.64 -3.23 5.79
CA ASN A 10 1.40 -4.19 6.60
C ASN A 10 2.38 -5.05 5.78
N THR A 11 2.03 -5.35 4.52
CA THR A 11 2.86 -6.17 3.63
C THR A 11 4.09 -5.40 3.14
N LEU A 12 3.88 -4.14 2.76
CA LEU A 12 4.92 -3.30 2.19
C LEU A 12 5.77 -2.65 3.29
N ALA A 13 5.19 -2.34 4.46
CA ALA A 13 5.87 -1.75 5.61
C ALA A 13 6.74 -2.78 6.35
N ASN A 14 7.75 -3.30 5.66
CA ASN A 14 8.86 -4.02 6.27
C ASN A 14 9.99 -3.03 6.64
N GLU A 15 11.07 -3.55 7.21
CA GLU A 15 12.24 -2.73 7.62
C GLU A 15 12.91 -1.95 6.47
N ASN A 16 12.67 -2.35 5.22
CA ASN A 16 13.24 -1.73 4.02
C ASN A 16 12.31 -0.69 3.38
N PHE A 17 11.08 -0.55 3.89
CA PHE A 17 10.11 0.40 3.36
C PHE A 17 10.50 1.83 3.73
N ARG A 18 10.49 2.71 2.74
CA ARG A 18 10.64 4.15 2.94
C ARG A 18 9.87 4.94 1.90
N TYR A 19 9.30 6.06 2.34
CA TYR A 19 8.85 7.10 1.41
C TYR A 19 10.05 7.87 0.90
N THR A 20 10.17 8.00 -0.42
CA THR A 20 11.30 8.64 -1.09
C THR A 20 10.95 10.02 -1.64
N ARG A 21 9.70 10.22 -2.07
CA ARG A 21 9.21 11.51 -2.58
C ARG A 21 7.76 11.73 -2.16
N VAL A 22 7.42 12.99 -1.91
CA VAL A 22 6.06 13.43 -1.59
C VAL A 22 5.68 14.58 -2.50
N PHE A 23 4.54 14.46 -3.16
CA PHE A 23 3.89 15.52 -3.91
C PHE A 23 2.63 15.91 -3.15
N ASP A 24 2.68 17.04 -2.46
CA ASP A 24 1.56 17.62 -1.73
C ASP A 24 0.80 18.60 -2.65
N CYS A 25 -0.48 18.32 -2.87
CA CYS A 25 -1.39 19.10 -3.69
C CYS A 25 -2.57 19.67 -2.87
N GLY A 26 -2.45 19.74 -1.54
CA GLY A 26 -3.50 20.21 -0.63
C GLY A 26 -4.50 19.11 -0.29
N ASP A 27 -5.59 19.01 -1.05
CA ASP A 27 -6.63 17.99 -0.85
C ASP A 27 -6.27 16.64 -1.46
N LYS A 28 -5.08 16.54 -2.06
CA LYS A 28 -4.54 15.32 -2.67
C LYS A 28 -3.05 15.21 -2.38
N ALA A 29 -2.56 13.98 -2.31
CA ALA A 29 -1.14 13.71 -2.19
C ALA A 29 -0.74 12.50 -3.01
N VAL A 30 0.51 12.52 -3.48
CA VAL A 30 1.18 11.33 -4.03
C VAL A 30 2.43 11.06 -3.21
N LEU A 31 2.49 9.89 -2.59
CA LEU A 31 3.60 9.46 -1.76
C LEU A 31 4.30 8.31 -2.48
N GLU A 32 5.50 8.57 -2.99
CA GLU A 32 6.31 7.53 -3.58
C GLU A 32 7.10 6.79 -2.53
N PHE A 33 7.11 5.47 -2.65
CA PHE A 33 7.83 4.58 -1.77
C PHE A 33 8.75 3.64 -2.53
N GLU A 34 9.75 3.17 -1.80
CA GLU A 34 10.62 2.06 -2.18
C GLU A 34 10.64 1.04 -1.04
N SER A 35 10.72 -0.23 -1.40
CA SER A 35 10.86 -1.35 -0.48
C SER A 35 11.59 -2.50 -1.17
N GLU A 36 11.98 -3.50 -0.40
CA GLU A 36 12.53 -4.75 -0.90
C GLU A 36 11.80 -5.92 -0.26
N MET A 37 11.35 -6.88 -1.07
CA MET A 37 10.66 -8.07 -0.61
C MET A 37 11.27 -9.30 -1.29
N ASP A 38 11.79 -10.25 -0.52
CA ASP A 38 12.42 -11.47 -1.04
C ASP A 38 13.51 -11.20 -2.11
N GLY A 39 14.31 -10.15 -1.92
CA GLY A 39 15.33 -9.71 -2.89
C GLY A 39 14.78 -9.07 -4.17
N ILE A 40 13.48 -8.76 -4.20
CA ILE A 40 12.83 -8.04 -5.30
C ILE A 40 12.62 -6.59 -4.87
N GLU A 41 13.22 -5.67 -5.61
CA GLU A 41 12.96 -4.25 -5.44
C GLU A 41 11.51 -3.92 -5.82
N VAL A 42 10.86 -3.19 -4.92
CA VAL A 42 9.50 -2.70 -5.06
C VAL A 42 9.56 -1.18 -5.07
N ASN A 43 8.98 -0.56 -6.08
CA ASN A 43 8.76 0.89 -6.11
C ASN A 43 7.30 1.15 -6.44
N GLY A 44 6.70 2.12 -5.79
CA GLY A 44 5.29 2.41 -5.97
C GLY A 44 4.90 3.76 -5.46
N ILE A 45 3.62 4.08 -5.64
CA ILE A 45 3.02 5.30 -5.11
C ILE A 45 1.71 4.99 -4.42
N ASP A 46 1.45 5.72 -3.35
CA ASP A 46 0.14 5.91 -2.76
C ASP A 46 -0.40 7.25 -3.26
N MET A 47 -1.55 7.23 -3.94
CA MET A 47 -2.29 8.44 -4.32
C MET A 47 -3.52 8.53 -3.45
N ILE A 48 -3.66 9.65 -2.74
CA ILE A 48 -4.69 9.86 -1.74
C ILE A 48 -5.42 11.17 -2.04
N GLU A 49 -6.73 11.16 -1.92
CA GLU A 49 -7.58 12.35 -1.95
C GLU A 49 -8.42 12.42 -0.67
N TRP A 50 -8.64 13.64 -0.15
CA TRP A 50 -9.44 13.90 1.04
C TRP A 50 -10.62 14.82 0.74
N ASP A 51 -11.69 14.71 1.52
CA ASP A 51 -12.77 15.70 1.56
C ASP A 51 -12.47 16.87 2.51
N GLU A 52 -13.42 17.80 2.63
CA GLU A 52 -13.31 18.98 3.50
C GLU A 52 -13.24 18.64 4.99
N ASP A 53 -13.73 17.47 5.40
CA ASP A 53 -13.66 16.97 6.78
C ASP A 53 -12.34 16.22 7.05
N GLY A 54 -11.45 16.12 6.06
CA GLY A 54 -10.17 15.42 6.16
C GLY A 54 -10.29 13.91 6.09
N LEU A 55 -11.41 13.37 5.60
CA LEU A 55 -11.61 11.93 5.39
C LEU A 55 -11.15 11.54 4.00
N ILE A 56 -10.52 10.37 3.88
CA ILE A 56 -10.03 9.84 2.59
C ILE A 56 -11.22 9.48 1.70
N THR A 57 -11.27 10.06 0.50
CA THR A 57 -12.31 9.81 -0.51
C THR A 57 -11.84 8.95 -1.68
N ASP A 58 -10.57 9.06 -2.08
CA ASP A 58 -9.91 8.15 -3.02
C ASP A 58 -8.58 7.67 -2.44
N PHE A 59 -8.30 6.38 -2.62
CA PHE A 59 -6.99 5.82 -2.30
C PHE A 59 -6.61 4.82 -3.39
N LYS A 60 -5.46 5.07 -4.03
CA LYS A 60 -4.95 4.25 -5.12
C LYS A 60 -3.48 3.93 -4.92
N VAL A 61 -3.16 2.64 -5.01
CA VAL A 61 -1.78 2.15 -4.96
C VAL A 61 -1.37 1.73 -6.37
N MET A 62 -0.19 2.15 -6.82
CA MET A 62 0.45 1.61 -8.02
C MET A 62 1.85 1.11 -7.68
N VAL A 63 2.23 -0.04 -8.25
CA VAL A 63 3.51 -0.71 -7.95
C VAL A 63 4.20 -1.12 -9.25
N ARG A 64 5.53 -1.07 -9.22
CA ARG A 64 6.45 -1.58 -10.24
C ARG A 64 7.65 -2.26 -9.59
N PRO A 65 8.37 -3.12 -10.34
CA PRO A 65 8.04 -3.69 -11.65
C PRO A 65 6.94 -4.76 -11.55
N LEU A 66 6.51 -5.34 -12.68
CA LEU A 66 5.46 -6.39 -12.70
C LEU A 66 5.73 -7.55 -11.73
N LYS A 67 7.00 -7.92 -11.56
CA LYS A 67 7.40 -8.96 -10.60
C LYS A 67 7.06 -8.57 -9.15
N ALA A 68 7.25 -7.31 -8.79
CA ALA A 68 6.87 -6.79 -7.47
C ALA A 68 5.34 -6.79 -7.28
N ILE A 69 4.56 -6.49 -8.34
CA ILE A 69 3.10 -6.57 -8.28
C ILE A 69 2.63 -7.97 -7.87
N GLN A 70 3.27 -9.02 -8.42
CA GLN A 70 2.94 -10.40 -8.08
C GLN A 70 3.24 -10.73 -6.61
N THR A 71 4.41 -10.30 -6.11
CA THR A 71 4.80 -10.46 -4.71
C THR A 71 3.84 -9.75 -3.76
N VAL A 72 3.53 -8.49 -4.05
CA VAL A 72 2.58 -7.70 -3.27
C VAL A 72 1.21 -8.36 -3.28
N HIS A 73 0.70 -8.77 -4.45
CA HIS A 73 -0.59 -9.44 -4.54
C HIS A 73 -0.65 -10.75 -3.74
N ALA A 74 0.43 -11.55 -3.75
CA ALA A 74 0.51 -12.79 -2.97
C ALA A 74 0.46 -12.54 -1.46
N ALA A 75 1.23 -11.57 -0.97
CA ALA A 75 1.27 -11.24 0.45
C ALA A 75 -0.03 -10.55 0.93
N MET A 76 -0.65 -9.72 0.09
CA MET A 76 -1.98 -9.17 0.37
C MET A 76 -3.05 -10.26 0.46
N LYS A 77 -2.99 -11.28 -0.40
CA LYS A 77 -3.90 -12.43 -0.31
C LYS A 77 -3.72 -13.18 1.01
N ALA A 78 -2.48 -13.44 1.43
CA ALA A 78 -2.19 -14.11 2.70
C ALA A 78 -2.71 -13.30 3.91
N MET A 79 -2.55 -11.98 3.89
CA MET A 79 -3.08 -11.14 4.96
C MET A 79 -4.61 -11.07 4.97
N LEU A 80 -5.28 -11.05 3.81
CA LEU A 80 -6.74 -11.14 3.75
C LEU A 80 -7.27 -12.47 4.29
N GLU A 81 -6.52 -13.56 4.13
CA GLU A 81 -6.85 -14.86 4.73
C GLU A 81 -6.71 -14.80 6.26
N GLN A 82 -5.61 -14.26 6.79
CA GLN A 82 -5.41 -14.05 8.23
C GLN A 82 -6.50 -13.16 8.86
N MET A 83 -6.84 -12.03 8.23
CA MET A 83 -7.88 -11.13 8.74
C MET A 83 -9.28 -11.77 8.72
N LYS A 84 -9.55 -12.69 7.79
CA LYS A 84 -10.82 -13.46 7.81
C LYS A 84 -10.85 -14.44 8.97
N ASP A 85 -9.73 -15.07 9.29
CA ASP A 85 -9.61 -15.98 10.42
C ASP A 85 -9.77 -15.22 11.75
N GLU A 86 -9.26 -14.00 11.85
CA GLU A 86 -9.41 -13.13 13.02
C GLU A 86 -10.81 -12.49 13.15
N ALA A 87 -11.45 -12.13 12.04
CA ALA A 87 -12.82 -11.59 12.04
C ALA A 87 -13.91 -12.66 12.22
N GLY A 88 -13.55 -13.94 12.11
CA GLY A 88 -14.41 -15.09 12.34
C GLY A 88 -14.27 -15.71 13.73
N ALA A 89 -13.44 -15.15 14.61
CA ALA A 89 -13.20 -15.58 15.99
C ALA A 89 -13.97 -14.73 17.01
#